data_AF-A0A920MSM2-F1
#
_entry.id   AF-A0A920MSM2-F1
#
_cell.length_a   1.000
_cell.length_b   1.000
_cell.length_c   1.000
_cell.angle_alpha   90.00
_cell.angle_beta   90.00
_cell.angle_gamma   90.00
#
_symmetry.space_group_name_H-M   'P 1'
#
loop_
_entity.id
_entity.type
_entity.pdbx_description
1 polymer ?
#
loop_
_entity_poly.entity_id
_entity_poly.type
_entity_poly.pdbx_seq_one_letter_code
_entity_poly.pdbx_strand_id
1 'polypeptide(L)' 'MSFNLCTKKTKSPLLEKITVLNGIDVLLEKKLHFIQSRKIALVTNHSGIDRNGVPNYKS' A
#
# COMPACT_ATOMS: atom_id res chain seq x y z
N MET A 1 23.14 -25.30 14.35
CA MET A 1 22.03 -25.38 13.39
C MET A 1 21.91 -24.00 12.77
N SER A 2 22.49 -23.80 11.59
CA SER A 2 22.66 -22.49 10.98
C SER A 2 22.01 -22.50 9.60
N PHE A 3 21.04 -21.62 9.38
CA PHE A 3 20.44 -21.41 8.07
C PHE A 3 21.40 -20.56 7.22
N ASN A 4 21.92 -21.12 6.14
CA ASN A 4 22.67 -20.36 5.15
C ASN A 4 21.69 -19.68 4.18
N LEU A 5 21.66 -18.34 4.19
CA LEU A 5 20.96 -17.57 3.18
C LEU A 5 21.89 -17.39 1.97
N CYS A 6 21.66 -18.15 0.90
CA CYS A 6 22.39 -18.02 -0.36
C CYS A 6 22.11 -16.65 -1.02
N THR A 7 22.97 -15.66 -0.82
CA THR A 7 22.88 -14.39 -1.55
C THR A 7 23.42 -14.56 -2.98
N LYS A 8 22.57 -14.98 -3.91
CA LYS A 8 22.87 -14.84 -5.34
C LYS A 8 22.84 -13.35 -5.71
N LYS A 9 24.01 -12.76 -5.98
CA LYS A 9 24.13 -11.45 -6.63
C LYS A 9 23.68 -11.57 -8.09
N THR A 10 22.40 -11.35 -8.37
CA THR A 10 21.89 -11.13 -9.72
C THR A 10 22.05 -9.65 -10.10
N LYS A 11 22.60 -9.43 -11.29
CA LYS A 11 22.92 -8.12 -11.88
C LYS A 11 21.63 -7.32 -12.13
N SER A 12 21.73 -6.00 -11.92
CA SER A 12 20.70 -4.93 -11.95
C SER A 12 19.53 -5.05 -10.95
N PRO A 13 19.32 -4.05 -10.06
CA PRO A 13 18.06 -3.98 -9.33
C PRO A 13 16.93 -3.89 -10.35
N LEU A 14 15.83 -4.59 -10.11
CA LEU A 14 14.64 -4.54 -10.95
C LEU A 14 14.20 -3.07 -11.08
N LEU A 15 14.58 -2.44 -12.19
CA LEU A 15 14.28 -1.04 -12.54
C LEU A 15 12.83 -0.87 -13.03
N GLU A 16 12.00 -1.89 -12.87
CA GLU A 16 10.59 -1.80 -13.20
C GLU A 16 9.84 -1.44 -11.93
N LYS A 17 9.32 -0.21 -11.89
CA LYS A 17 8.45 0.26 -10.82
C LYS A 17 7.16 -0.58 -10.88
N ILE A 18 7.11 -1.65 -10.08
CA ILE A 18 5.89 -2.44 -9.92
C ILE A 18 4.83 -1.51 -9.34
N THR A 19 3.77 -1.26 -10.11
CA THR A 19 2.65 -0.45 -9.65
C THR A 19 1.77 -1.34 -8.79
N VAL A 20 1.94 -1.22 -7.47
CA VAL A 20 1.09 -1.91 -6.49
C VAL A 20 -0.07 -1.00 -6.13
N LEU A 21 -1.30 -1.50 -6.27
CA LEU A 21 -2.48 -0.86 -5.70
C LEU A 21 -2.52 -1.16 -4.20
N ASN A 22 -2.47 -0.12 -3.37
CA ASN A 22 -2.52 -0.32 -1.94
C ASN A 22 -3.96 -0.67 -1.49
N GLY A 23 -4.11 -1.14 -0.26
CA GLY A 23 -5.43 -1.54 0.27
C GLY A 23 -6.44 -0.39 0.32
N ILE A 24 -6.00 0.86 0.51
CA ILE A 24 -6.86 2.04 0.52
C ILE A 24 -7.33 2.40 -0.89
N ASP A 25 -6.47 2.34 -1.91
CA ASP A 25 -6.83 2.57 -3.30
C ASP A 25 -7.91 1.58 -3.74
N VAL A 26 -7.72 0.29 -3.41
CA VAL A 26 -8.71 -0.76 -3.69
C VAL A 26 -10.01 -0.53 -2.90
N LEU A 27 -9.90 -0.11 -1.63
CA LEU A 27 -11.06 0.19 -0.80
C LEU A 27 -11.92 1.31 -1.40
N LEU A 28 -11.29 2.42 -1.80
CA LEU A 28 -11.97 3.59 -2.34
C LEU A 28 -12.53 3.35 -3.75
N GLU A 29 -11.77 2.71 -4.64
CA GLU A 29 -12.18 2.55 -6.05
C GLU A 29 -13.17 1.40 -6.26
N LYS A 30 -13.02 0.29 -5.53
CA LYS A 30 -13.71 -0.98 -5.86
C LYS A 30 -14.62 -1.47 -4.77
N LYS A 31 -14.39 -1.07 -3.52
CA LYS A 31 -14.98 -1.71 -2.34
C LYS A 31 -15.62 -0.72 -1.36
N LEU A 32 -15.94 0.50 -1.82
CA LEU A 32 -16.48 1.58 -0.98
C LEU A 32 -17.75 1.16 -0.24
N HIS A 33 -18.59 0.33 -0.87
CA HIS A 33 -19.83 -0.21 -0.30
C HIS A 33 -19.64 -0.97 1.02
N PHE A 34 -18.44 -1.47 1.34
CA PHE A 34 -18.20 -2.13 2.63
C PHE A 34 -18.22 -1.15 3.81
N ILE A 35 -17.82 0.10 3.58
CA ILE A 35 -17.73 1.14 4.62
C ILE A 35 -18.84 2.19 4.52
N GLN A 36 -19.58 2.21 3.40
CA GLN A 36 -20.76 3.06 3.25
C GLN A 36 -21.79 2.77 4.35
N SER A 37 -22.41 3.84 4.85
CA SER A 37 -23.42 3.81 5.91
C SER A 37 -22.95 3.25 7.27
N ARG A 38 -21.63 3.12 7.48
CA ARG A 38 -21.06 2.73 8.77
C ARG A 38 -20.36 3.92 9.41
N LYS A 39 -20.52 4.07 10.72
CA LYS A 39 -19.68 5.00 11.50
C LYS A 39 -18.30 4.35 11.64
N ILE A 40 -17.30 4.94 11.00
CA ILE A 40 -15.91 4.47 11.00
C ILE A 40 -14.99 5.58 11.54
N ALA A 41 -13.86 5.18 12.12
CA ALA A 41 -12.77 6.09 12.47
C ALA A 41 -11.56 5.76 11.59
N LEU A 42 -10.91 6.79 11.06
CA LEU A 42 -9.66 6.65 10.32
C LEU A 42 -8.49 6.84 11.29
N VAL A 43 -7.65 5.83 11.42
CA VAL A 43 -6.38 5.92 12.16
C VAL A 43 -5.25 5.88 11.15
N THR A 44 -4.49 6.96 11.06
CA THR A 44 -3.43 7.08 10.08
C THR A 44 -2.28 7.94 10.61
N ASN A 45 -1.12 7.81 9.99
CA ASN A 45 0.06 8.62 10.27
C ASN A 45 0.49 9.36 8.99
N HIS A 46 1.69 9.95 9.01
CA HIS A 46 2.23 10.67 7.86
C HIS A 46 2.42 9.81 6.59
N SER A 47 2.52 8.48 6.72
CA SER A 47 2.64 7.55 5.58
C SER A 47 1.28 7.17 4.97
N GLY A 48 0.18 7.63 5.57
CA GLY A 48 -1.18 7.43 5.06
C GLY A 48 -1.47 8.33 3.85
N ILE A 49 -0.91 7.97 2.70
CA ILE A 49 -1.09 8.68 1.43
C ILE A 49 -1.72 7.73 0.39
N ASP A 50 -2.52 8.28 -0.52
CA ASP A 50 -3.08 7.56 -1.67
C ASP A 50 -2.04 7.41 -2.80
N ARG A 51 -2.42 6.77 -3.91
CA ARG A 51 -1.55 6.62 -5.09
C ARG A 51 -1.11 7.95 -5.73
N ASN A 52 -1.83 9.05 -5.48
CA ASN A 52 -1.52 10.38 -5.99
C ASN A 52 -0.61 11.16 -5.03
N GLY A 53 -0.22 10.58 -3.89
CA GLY A 53 0.56 11.23 -2.84
C GLY A 53 -0.27 12.16 -1.95
N VAL A 54 -1.60 12.10 -2.03
CA VAL A 54 -2.50 12.92 -1.22
C VAL A 54 -2.74 12.21 0.11
N PRO A 55 -2.64 12.90 1.26
CA PRO A 55 -2.96 12.28 2.54
C PRO A 55 -4.41 11.79 2.61
N ASN A 56 -4.61 10.55 3.03
CA ASN A 56 -5.90 9.83 3.03
C ASN A 56 -6.96 10.36 4.03
N TYR A 57 -6.63 11.42 4.78
CA TYR A 57 -7.51 12.12 5.71
C TYR A 57 -7.89 13.52 5.22
N LYS A 58 -7.31 14.00 4.12
CA LYS A 58 -7.66 15.26 3.46
C LYS A 58 -8.43 14.93 2.20
N SER A 59 -9.76 14.97 2.31
CA SER A 59 -10.70 14.84 1.19
C SER A 59 -11.28 16.21 0.85
#